data_AF-C6THR6-F1
#
_entry.id   AF-C6THR6-F1
#
_cell.length_a   1.000
_cell.length_b   1.000
_cell.length_c   1.000
_cell.angle_alpha   90.00
_cell.angle_beta   90.00
_cell.angle_gamma   90.00
#
_symmetry.space_group_name_H-M   'P 1'
#
loop_
_entity.id
_entity.type
_entity.pdbx_description
1 polymer ?
#
loop_
_entity_poly.entity_id
_entity_poly.type
_entity_poly.pdbx_seq_one_letter_code
_entity_poly.pdbx_strand_id
1 'polypeptide(L)'
;MQVKENVHSQIKAFCTYMDEMLLPNEKRVNDPMELSQQENSSPHHSGLNSAKVVSKQRSYTQAEVSQKLKDQLGYKLNVKPSQISHKDSGQGLFLDGAADVGAVIAFYPGVVYSPAYYQYIPGYLDEQNPYLITRYDGTVIDAQPWGCGGEGPERFNGRKMLERKLDNEGAEKGSDRMSKPLEGSQVENDNENDDVERRNPLALAHFANHPAKGMLPNVMICPYDFPLTENNMRVYIPNILFGNAEVNIKRLGSFWFKSGVSRNSQSDVLTLKTVVLVATRSLQDEELLLNYRLSNSKKWPEWYAPVDEEEDIMTGKDESSQ
;
A
#
# COMPACT_ATOMS: atom_id res chain seq x y z
N MET A 1 11.64 3.74 19.38
CA MET A 1 11.54 2.26 19.38
C MET A 1 10.07 1.86 19.54
N GLN A 2 9.42 2.28 20.64
CA GLN A 2 8.01 1.97 20.96
C GLN A 2 6.97 2.17 19.83
N VAL A 3 6.98 3.32 19.13
CA VAL A 3 5.98 3.61 18.08
C VAL A 3 6.14 2.67 16.87
N LYS A 4 7.39 2.44 16.42
CA LYS A 4 7.67 1.55 15.30
C LYS A 4 7.31 0.09 15.63
N GLU A 5 7.59 -0.34 16.85
CA GLU A 5 7.24 -1.69 17.34
C GLU A 5 5.71 -1.88 17.45
N ASN A 6 4.99 -0.84 17.90
CA ASN A 6 3.53 -0.86 17.94
C ASN A 6 2.93 -0.98 16.54
N VAL A 7 3.38 -0.13 15.60
CA VAL A 7 2.93 -0.19 14.19
C VAL A 7 3.24 -1.55 13.57
N HIS A 8 4.46 -2.05 13.76
CA HIS A 8 4.87 -3.36 13.28
C HIS A 8 3.95 -4.48 13.82
N SER A 9 3.67 -4.47 15.12
CA SER A 9 2.83 -5.48 15.78
C SER A 9 1.40 -5.47 15.23
N GLN A 10 0.84 -4.29 14.97
CA GLN A 10 -0.50 -4.16 14.38
C GLN A 10 -0.53 -4.61 12.92
N ILE A 11 0.49 -4.27 12.11
CA ILE A 11 0.61 -4.77 10.73
C ILE A 11 0.73 -6.30 10.73
N LYS A 12 1.50 -6.87 11.65
CA LYS A 12 1.63 -8.33 11.80
C LYS A 12 0.30 -9.00 12.18
N ALA A 13 -0.45 -8.41 13.10
CA ALA A 13 -1.79 -8.87 13.45
C ALA A 13 -2.73 -8.82 12.23
N PHE A 14 -2.74 -7.70 11.50
CA PHE A 14 -3.48 -7.56 10.25
C PHE A 14 -3.14 -8.65 9.23
N CYS A 15 -1.85 -8.91 8.97
CA CYS A 15 -1.42 -9.96 8.04
C CYS A 15 -1.87 -11.35 8.50
N THR A 16 -1.87 -11.61 9.82
CA THR A 16 -2.35 -12.88 10.39
C THR A 16 -3.85 -13.06 10.11
N TYR A 17 -4.66 -12.01 10.30
CA TYR A 17 -6.09 -12.06 9.96
C TYR A 17 -6.33 -12.27 8.47
N MET A 18 -5.55 -11.62 7.60
CA MET A 18 -5.64 -11.82 6.15
C MET A 18 -5.30 -13.26 5.75
N ASP A 19 -4.26 -13.86 6.34
CA ASP A 19 -3.90 -15.27 6.14
C ASP A 19 -5.04 -16.21 6.53
N GLU A 20 -5.63 -16.02 7.71
CA GLU A 20 -6.75 -16.84 8.19
C GLU A 20 -7.99 -16.76 7.30
N MET A 21 -8.20 -15.62 6.63
CA MET A 21 -9.33 -15.41 5.73
C MET A 21 -9.07 -15.94 4.32
N LEU A 22 -7.85 -15.77 3.81
CA LEU A 22 -7.55 -15.95 2.39
C LEU A 22 -6.82 -17.27 2.06
N LEU A 23 -6.15 -17.89 3.03
CA LEU A 23 -5.49 -19.18 2.81
C LEU A 23 -6.49 -20.35 2.99
N PRO A 24 -6.47 -21.35 2.09
CA PRO A 24 -7.33 -22.51 2.21
C PRO A 24 -7.00 -23.33 3.47
N ASN A 25 -8.05 -23.87 4.10
CA ASN A 25 -8.03 -24.56 5.39
C ASN A 25 -7.35 -25.95 5.37
N GLU A 26 -6.34 -26.18 4.51
CA GLU A 26 -5.71 -27.50 4.34
C GLU A 26 -4.81 -27.92 5.52
N LYS A 27 -4.53 -27.02 6.48
CA LYS A 27 -3.67 -27.31 7.64
C LYS A 27 -4.42 -27.57 8.96
N ARG A 28 -5.75 -27.65 8.98
CA ARG A 28 -6.53 -27.86 10.23
C ARG A 28 -6.93 -29.32 10.53
N VAL A 29 -6.44 -30.30 9.76
CA VAL A 29 -6.67 -31.73 10.07
C VAL A 29 -5.35 -32.38 10.44
N ASN A 30 -4.99 -32.28 11.71
CA ASN A 30 -4.11 -33.24 12.40
C ASN A 30 -4.47 -33.16 13.88
N ASP A 31 -5.66 -33.65 14.22
CA ASP A 31 -5.99 -33.99 15.60
C ASP A 31 -5.95 -35.53 15.72
N PRO A 32 -5.07 -36.11 16.55
CA PRO A 32 -4.92 -37.55 16.65
C PRO A 32 -5.72 -38.06 17.84
N MET A 33 -6.98 -38.47 17.66
CA MET A 33 -7.65 -39.39 18.60
C MET A 33 -9.03 -39.82 18.09
N GLU A 34 -9.13 -41.05 17.59
CA GLU A 34 -10.03 -42.07 18.13
C GLU A 34 -9.73 -43.43 17.46
N LEU A 35 -8.95 -44.24 18.16
CA LEU A 35 -8.85 -45.68 17.96
C LEU A 35 -9.95 -46.33 18.79
N SER A 36 -10.96 -46.92 18.16
CA SER A 36 -11.59 -48.15 18.68
C SER A 36 -12.38 -48.90 17.59
N GLN A 37 -11.96 -50.17 17.39
CA GLN A 37 -12.75 -51.42 17.25
C GLN A 37 -13.87 -51.48 16.18
N GLN A 38 -14.09 -52.51 15.35
CA GLN A 38 -13.54 -53.85 15.17
C GLN A 38 -14.13 -54.39 13.85
N GLU A 39 -13.26 -54.92 12.99
CA GLU A 39 -13.36 -56.22 12.31
C GLU A 39 -14.65 -56.76 11.61
N ASN A 40 -14.42 -57.11 10.32
CA ASN A 40 -14.79 -58.35 9.61
C ASN A 40 -15.80 -58.32 8.45
N SER A 41 -15.36 -58.99 7.38
CA SER A 41 -16.03 -59.48 6.16
C SER A 41 -16.06 -58.59 4.90
N SER A 42 -15.18 -58.95 3.96
CA SER A 42 -15.37 -58.85 2.51
C SER A 42 -16.20 -60.07 2.02
N PRO A 43 -16.81 -60.13 0.81
CA PRO A 43 -16.31 -59.48 -0.41
C PRO A 43 -17.32 -58.99 -1.47
N HIS A 44 -16.77 -58.24 -2.43
CA HIS A 44 -17.28 -57.93 -3.78
C HIS A 44 -18.63 -57.23 -3.92
N HIS A 45 -18.62 -55.98 -4.38
CA HIS A 45 -19.25 -55.56 -5.65
C HIS A 45 -18.91 -54.09 -5.96
N SER A 46 -18.77 -53.81 -7.26
CA SER A 46 -18.52 -52.52 -7.90
C SER A 46 -19.11 -51.30 -7.18
N GLY A 47 -18.28 -50.28 -6.96
CA GLY A 47 -18.76 -49.02 -6.41
C GLY A 47 -17.73 -47.90 -6.48
N LEU A 48 -18.06 -46.90 -7.30
CA LEU A 48 -17.70 -45.50 -7.17
C LEU A 48 -16.21 -45.15 -7.01
N ASN A 49 -15.67 -44.58 -8.09
CA ASN A 49 -14.65 -43.54 -8.00
C ASN A 49 -15.11 -42.51 -6.96
N SER A 50 -14.51 -42.54 -5.77
CA SER A 50 -14.59 -41.44 -4.81
C SER A 50 -13.95 -40.23 -5.47
N ALA A 51 -14.77 -39.46 -6.19
CA ALA A 51 -14.45 -38.09 -6.52
C ALA A 51 -14.19 -37.40 -5.19
N LYS A 52 -12.92 -37.14 -4.92
CA LYS A 52 -12.48 -36.22 -3.88
C LYS A 52 -13.19 -34.90 -4.22
N VAL A 53 -14.31 -34.64 -3.56
CA VAL A 53 -14.99 -33.34 -3.64
C VAL A 53 -14.05 -32.39 -2.93
N VAL A 54 -13.05 -31.91 -3.68
CA VAL A 54 -12.34 -30.68 -3.34
C VAL A 54 -13.43 -29.64 -3.39
N SER A 55 -13.99 -29.31 -2.22
CA SER A 55 -14.85 -28.14 -2.11
C SER A 55 -13.97 -26.96 -2.51
N LYS A 56 -14.09 -26.52 -3.77
CA LYS A 56 -13.51 -25.28 -4.25
C LYS A 56 -14.15 -24.18 -3.39
N GLN A 57 -13.51 -23.86 -2.27
CA GLN A 57 -13.96 -22.79 -1.41
C GLN A 57 -13.97 -21.53 -2.27
N ARG A 58 -15.15 -20.92 -2.43
CA ARG A 58 -15.30 -19.67 -3.16
C ARG A 58 -14.34 -18.65 -2.55
N SER A 59 -13.50 -18.05 -3.38
CA SER A 59 -12.61 -16.96 -2.95
C SER A 59 -13.45 -15.78 -2.49
N TYR A 60 -13.12 -15.22 -1.33
CA TYR A 60 -13.79 -14.02 -0.82
C TYR A 60 -13.58 -12.82 -1.73
N THR A 61 -14.61 -12.00 -1.91
CA THR A 61 -14.50 -10.67 -2.51
C THR A 61 -13.85 -9.68 -1.55
N GLN A 62 -13.41 -8.52 -2.03
CA GLN A 62 -12.85 -7.47 -1.18
C GLN A 62 -13.84 -7.02 -0.09
N ALA A 63 -15.13 -6.88 -0.43
CA ALA A 63 -16.16 -6.50 0.52
C ALA A 63 -16.36 -7.56 1.63
N GLU A 64 -16.30 -8.85 1.29
CA GLU A 64 -16.38 -9.94 2.26
C GLU A 64 -15.15 -9.95 3.19
N VAL A 65 -13.94 -9.73 2.64
CA VAL A 65 -12.70 -9.57 3.43
C VAL A 65 -12.80 -8.37 4.37
N SER A 66 -13.25 -7.21 3.85
CA SER A 66 -13.45 -5.99 4.64
C SER A 66 -14.41 -6.21 5.81
N GLN A 67 -15.53 -6.91 5.57
CA GLN A 67 -16.48 -7.21 6.63
C GLN A 67 -15.91 -8.16 7.69
N LYS A 68 -15.21 -9.22 7.29
CA LYS A 68 -14.55 -10.13 8.23
C LYS A 68 -13.44 -9.46 9.03
N LEU A 69 -12.71 -8.54 8.40
CA LEU A 69 -11.67 -7.77 9.08
C LEU A 69 -12.27 -6.81 10.09
N LYS A 70 -13.44 -6.22 9.82
CA LYS A 70 -14.18 -5.44 10.82
C LYS A 70 -14.47 -6.24 12.08
N ASP A 71 -14.84 -7.51 11.94
CA ASP A 71 -15.14 -8.38 13.09
C ASP A 71 -13.89 -8.64 13.96
N GLN A 72 -12.67 -8.50 13.41
CA GLN A 72 -11.40 -8.67 14.12
C GLN A 72 -10.81 -7.35 14.65
N LEU A 73 -10.85 -6.28 13.86
CA LEU A 73 -10.24 -4.99 14.18
C LEU A 73 -11.20 -4.00 14.86
N GLY A 74 -12.51 -4.24 14.79
CA GLY A 74 -13.55 -3.33 15.27
C GLY A 74 -13.97 -2.26 14.25
N TYR A 75 -13.29 -2.14 13.11
CA TYR A 75 -13.61 -1.18 12.06
C TYR A 75 -13.33 -1.69 10.64
N LYS A 76 -13.96 -1.05 9.65
CA LYS A 76 -13.61 -1.14 8.23
C LYS A 76 -13.51 0.24 7.61
N LEU A 77 -12.90 0.30 6.43
CA LEU A 77 -12.82 1.52 5.63
C LEU A 77 -13.82 1.48 4.47
N ASN A 78 -14.36 2.66 4.14
CA ASN A 78 -15.21 2.85 2.98
C ASN A 78 -14.80 4.13 2.24
N VAL A 79 -14.84 4.09 0.92
CA VAL A 79 -14.71 5.28 0.07
C VAL A 79 -16.11 5.76 -0.29
N LYS A 80 -16.43 7.02 0.02
CA LYS A 80 -17.73 7.66 -0.21
C LYS A 80 -17.52 9.13 -0.59
N PRO A 81 -18.51 9.84 -1.14
CA PRO A 81 -18.40 11.30 -1.31
C PRO A 81 -18.00 11.98 0.01
N SER A 82 -17.00 12.87 -0.05
CA SER A 82 -16.48 13.58 1.13
C SER A 82 -17.53 14.50 1.74
N GLN A 83 -17.48 14.70 3.06
CA GLN A 83 -18.30 15.66 3.78
C GLN A 83 -17.71 17.08 3.75
N ILE A 84 -16.48 17.24 3.25
CA ILE A 84 -15.84 18.54 3.10
C ILE A 84 -16.60 19.35 2.04
N SER A 85 -17.10 20.51 2.45
CA SER A 85 -17.86 21.44 1.61
C SER A 85 -16.94 22.21 0.64
N HIS A 86 -16.38 21.49 -0.33
CA HIS A 86 -15.59 22.05 -1.42
C HIS A 86 -15.84 21.26 -2.72
N LYS A 87 -15.82 21.95 -3.87
CA LYS A 87 -16.15 21.37 -5.18
C LYS A 87 -15.18 20.24 -5.60
N ASP A 88 -13.94 20.32 -5.13
CA ASP A 88 -12.86 19.40 -5.49
C ASP A 88 -12.62 18.31 -4.42
N SER A 89 -13.44 18.23 -3.36
CA SER A 89 -13.27 17.21 -2.30
C SER A 89 -13.50 15.78 -2.78
N GLY A 90 -14.23 15.61 -3.89
CA GLY A 90 -14.45 14.31 -4.53
C GLY A 90 -14.90 13.21 -3.55
N GLN A 91 -14.09 12.15 -3.49
CA GLN A 91 -14.27 11.05 -2.55
C GLN A 91 -13.43 11.27 -1.29
N GLY A 92 -13.94 10.83 -0.15
CA GLY A 92 -13.23 10.77 1.13
C GLY A 92 -13.15 9.33 1.65
N LEU A 93 -12.22 9.12 2.58
CA LEU A 93 -12.03 7.87 3.30
C LEU A 93 -12.81 7.91 4.62
N PHE A 94 -13.66 6.93 4.87
CA PHE A 94 -14.49 6.85 6.07
C PHE A 94 -14.17 5.60 6.86
N LEU A 95 -14.05 5.77 8.18
CA LEU A 95 -14.03 4.67 9.12
C LEU A 95 -15.46 4.29 9.52
N ASP A 96 -15.76 2.99 9.57
CA ASP A 96 -17.05 2.43 10.01
C ASP A 96 -16.77 1.39 11.10
N GLY A 97 -17.12 1.72 12.34
CA GLY A 97 -16.70 1.06 13.57
C GLY A 97 -15.93 2.01 14.49
N ALA A 98 -15.04 1.43 15.32
CA ALA A 98 -14.26 2.16 16.31
C ALA A 98 -12.77 1.83 16.19
N ALA A 99 -11.90 2.82 16.40
CA ALA A 99 -10.45 2.60 16.50
C ALA A 99 -9.84 3.48 17.59
N ASP A 100 -8.91 2.92 18.36
CA ASP A 100 -8.22 3.63 19.43
C ASP A 100 -7.11 4.55 18.91
N VAL A 101 -6.71 5.51 19.74
CA VAL A 101 -5.53 6.34 19.48
C VAL A 101 -4.29 5.46 19.25
N GLY A 102 -3.52 5.76 18.22
CA GLY A 102 -2.34 4.98 17.84
C GLY A 102 -2.64 3.71 17.03
N ALA A 103 -3.90 3.45 16.66
CA ALA A 103 -4.25 2.36 15.74
C ALA A 103 -3.77 2.65 14.30
N VAL A 104 -3.26 1.63 13.62
CA VAL A 104 -2.91 1.66 12.19
C VAL A 104 -4.19 1.55 11.37
N ILE A 105 -4.63 2.65 10.77
CA ILE A 105 -5.92 2.74 10.12
C ILE A 105 -5.87 2.28 8.66
N ALA A 106 -4.87 2.73 7.90
CA ALA A 106 -4.79 2.48 6.46
C ALA A 106 -3.33 2.41 5.98
N PHE A 107 -3.09 1.69 4.89
CA PHE A 107 -1.85 1.71 4.13
C PHE A 107 -1.95 2.70 2.98
N TYR A 108 -0.86 3.43 2.69
CA TYR A 108 -0.71 4.15 1.44
C TYR A 108 -0.13 3.20 0.38
N PRO A 109 -0.96 2.75 -0.58
CA PRO A 109 -0.58 1.67 -1.47
C PRO A 109 0.16 2.19 -2.71
N GLY A 110 0.57 1.27 -3.56
CA GLY A 110 1.04 1.56 -4.91
C GLY A 110 2.55 1.49 -5.07
N VAL A 111 3.08 2.25 -6.03
CA VAL A 111 4.45 2.08 -6.49
C VAL A 111 5.39 3.01 -5.76
N VAL A 112 6.47 2.45 -5.23
CA VAL A 112 7.49 3.12 -4.44
C VAL A 112 8.66 3.50 -5.35
N TYR A 113 9.00 4.78 -5.41
CA TYR A 113 10.09 5.32 -6.18
C TYR A 113 11.14 5.92 -5.25
N SER A 114 12.38 5.47 -5.39
CA SER A 114 13.51 6.17 -4.80
C SER A 114 13.77 7.49 -5.57
N PRO A 115 14.51 8.45 -4.98
CA PRO A 115 14.92 9.68 -5.66
C PRO A 115 15.58 9.46 -7.03
N ALA A 116 16.15 8.27 -7.27
CA ALA A 116 16.80 7.89 -8.52
C ALA A 116 15.84 7.89 -9.72
N TYR A 117 14.55 7.74 -9.42
CA TYR A 117 13.53 7.41 -10.40
C TYR A 117 12.43 8.47 -10.52
N TYR A 118 12.61 9.67 -9.95
CA TYR A 118 11.62 10.75 -10.02
C TYR A 118 11.15 11.07 -11.45
N GLN A 119 12.06 11.03 -12.42
CA GLN A 119 11.76 11.25 -13.84
C GLN A 119 10.81 10.20 -14.45
N TYR A 120 10.59 9.07 -13.78
CA TYR A 120 9.69 8.02 -14.21
C TYR A 120 8.32 8.07 -13.52
N ILE A 121 8.15 8.93 -12.50
CA ILE A 121 6.90 9.05 -11.76
C ILE A 121 5.87 9.79 -12.63
N PRO A 122 4.74 9.16 -13.00
CA PRO A 122 3.71 9.80 -13.80
C PRO A 122 3.10 10.99 -13.06
N GLY A 123 3.04 12.15 -13.72
CA GLY A 123 2.42 13.36 -13.19
C GLY A 123 3.18 14.06 -12.05
N TYR A 124 4.41 13.66 -11.74
CA TYR A 124 5.21 14.24 -10.66
C TYR A 124 5.67 15.68 -10.94
N LEU A 125 6.12 15.97 -12.16
CA LEU A 125 6.64 17.30 -12.52
C LEU A 125 5.55 18.33 -12.80
N ASP A 126 4.36 17.87 -13.19
CA ASP A 126 3.25 18.74 -13.63
C ASP A 126 2.10 18.78 -12.60
N GLU A 127 2.29 18.19 -11.41
CA GLU A 127 1.33 18.14 -10.30
C GLU A 127 -0.06 17.56 -10.66
N GLN A 128 -0.13 16.75 -11.71
CA GLN A 128 -1.40 16.17 -12.20
C GLN A 128 -1.82 14.90 -11.46
N ASN A 129 -0.93 14.31 -10.67
CA ASN A 129 -1.23 13.11 -9.89
C ASN A 129 -1.49 13.46 -8.42
N PRO A 130 -2.76 13.50 -7.98
CA PRO A 130 -3.12 13.85 -6.60
C PRO A 130 -2.83 12.73 -5.59
N TYR A 131 -2.40 11.55 -6.06
CA TYR A 131 -2.19 10.34 -5.26
C TYR A 131 -0.70 10.04 -5.03
N LEU A 132 0.13 11.10 -5.03
CA LEU A 132 1.53 11.04 -4.65
C LEU A 132 1.71 11.43 -3.19
N ILE A 133 2.55 10.69 -2.48
CA ILE A 133 3.02 11.05 -1.14
C ILE A 133 4.54 10.95 -1.08
N THR A 134 5.17 11.95 -0.47
CA THR A 134 6.62 11.99 -0.28
C THR A 134 6.95 11.74 1.18
N ARG A 135 7.87 10.81 1.43
CA ARG A 135 8.45 10.54 2.75
C ARG A 135 9.61 11.51 3.02
N TYR A 136 9.96 11.67 4.29
CA TYR A 136 11.09 12.51 4.73
C TYR A 136 12.44 12.11 4.11
N ASP A 137 12.59 10.86 3.68
CA ASP A 137 13.81 10.34 3.03
C ASP A 137 13.84 10.56 1.51
N GLY A 138 12.85 11.27 0.95
CA GLY A 138 12.71 11.50 -0.48
C GLY A 138 12.14 10.31 -1.25
N THR A 139 11.66 9.27 -0.57
CA THR A 139 10.90 8.22 -1.27
C THR A 139 9.51 8.74 -1.62
N VAL A 140 9.08 8.53 -2.86
CA VAL A 140 7.72 8.87 -3.32
C VAL A 140 6.91 7.60 -3.51
N ILE A 141 5.65 7.59 -3.06
CA ILE A 141 4.70 6.50 -3.31
C ILE A 141 3.58 7.03 -4.19
N ASP A 142 3.31 6.33 -5.30
CA ASP A 142 2.23 6.61 -6.24
C ASP A 142 1.11 5.58 -6.09
N ALA A 143 -0.02 6.02 -5.52
CA ALA A 143 -1.19 5.18 -5.32
C ALA A 143 -2.14 5.15 -6.53
N GLN A 144 -1.95 6.00 -7.55
CA GLN A 144 -2.84 6.06 -8.72
C GLN A 144 -3.03 4.70 -9.41
N PRO A 145 -1.98 3.86 -9.61
CA PRO A 145 -2.15 2.55 -10.25
C PRO A 145 -2.92 1.53 -9.40
N TRP A 146 -2.99 1.74 -8.08
CA TRP A 146 -3.68 0.85 -7.15
C TRP A 146 -5.21 0.99 -7.26
N GLY A 147 -5.69 2.24 -7.35
CA GLY A 147 -7.12 2.57 -7.34
C GLY A 147 -7.79 2.14 -6.04
N CYS A 148 -8.97 1.51 -6.13
CA CYS A 148 -9.69 1.00 -4.93
C CYS A 148 -9.28 -0.43 -4.53
N GLY A 149 -8.23 -1.01 -5.13
CA GLY A 149 -7.91 -2.43 -5.01
C GLY A 149 -8.60 -3.29 -6.07
N GLY A 150 -8.78 -4.58 -5.79
CA GLY A 150 -9.34 -5.57 -6.72
C GLY A 150 -10.47 -6.38 -6.11
N GLU A 151 -11.48 -6.71 -6.92
CA GLU A 151 -12.67 -7.45 -6.47
C GLU A 151 -12.43 -8.95 -6.26
N GLY A 152 -11.47 -9.51 -7.00
CA GLY A 152 -11.10 -10.92 -6.98
C GLY A 152 -9.65 -11.14 -6.55
N PRO A 153 -9.13 -12.39 -6.65
CA PRO A 153 -7.75 -12.75 -6.31
C PRO A 153 -6.74 -12.24 -7.36
N GLU A 154 -6.99 -11.07 -7.94
CA GLU A 154 -6.07 -10.38 -8.82
C GLU A 154 -4.84 -9.96 -8.04
N ARG A 155 -3.67 -10.17 -8.64
CA ARG A 155 -2.41 -9.71 -8.09
C ARG A 155 -2.02 -8.39 -8.73
N PHE A 156 -1.56 -7.46 -7.92
CA PHE A 156 -0.95 -6.22 -8.38
C PHE A 156 0.54 -6.50 -8.56
N ASN A 157 1.06 -6.21 -9.75
CA ASN A 157 2.48 -6.33 -10.08
C ASN A 157 2.95 -5.13 -10.90
N GLY A 158 4.23 -4.78 -10.78
CA GLY A 158 4.83 -3.65 -11.50
C GLY A 158 4.88 -3.85 -13.03
N ARG A 159 4.82 -5.11 -13.50
CA ARG A 159 4.92 -5.47 -14.93
C ARG A 159 3.73 -4.99 -15.76
N LYS A 160 2.50 -5.22 -15.29
CA LYS A 160 1.27 -4.74 -15.95
C LYS A 160 1.18 -3.21 -16.04
N MET A 161 1.97 -2.49 -15.23
CA MET A 161 1.99 -1.03 -15.22
C MET A 161 2.82 -0.45 -16.36
N LEU A 162 3.92 -1.11 -16.74
CA LEU A 162 4.74 -0.72 -17.89
C LEU A 162 4.02 -0.99 -19.21
N GLU A 163 3.24 -2.07 -19.27
CA GLU A 163 2.44 -2.46 -20.46
C GLU A 163 1.34 -1.43 -20.77
N ARG A 164 0.64 -0.89 -19.75
CA ARG A 164 -0.39 0.15 -19.95
C ARG A 164 0.16 1.47 -20.51
N LYS A 165 1.46 1.74 -20.34
CA LYS A 165 2.13 2.93 -20.89
C LYS A 165 2.38 2.79 -22.39
N LEU A 166 2.69 1.58 -22.86
CA LEU A 166 2.91 1.28 -24.28
C LEU A 166 1.61 1.38 -25.09
N ASP A 167 0.48 1.02 -24.51
CA ASP A 167 -0.82 1.09 -25.19
C ASP A 167 -1.33 2.53 -25.37
N ASN A 168 -1.03 3.43 -24.42
CA ASN A 168 -1.43 4.84 -24.49
C ASN A 168 -0.51 5.69 -25.39
N GLU A 169 0.75 5.30 -25.58
CA GLU A 169 1.68 5.98 -26.50
C GLU A 169 1.44 5.58 -27.98
N GLY A 170 0.64 4.55 -28.25
CA GLY A 170 0.29 4.10 -29.60
C GLY A 170 -0.75 4.97 -30.35
N ALA A 171 -1.32 5.99 -29.70
CA ALA A 171 -2.44 6.77 -30.25
C ALA A 171 -2.08 8.17 -30.77
N GLU A 172 -0.86 8.68 -30.56
CA GLU A 172 -0.47 10.01 -31.07
C GLU A 172 0.54 9.93 -32.22
N LYS A 173 0.06 10.33 -33.40
CA LYS A 173 0.85 10.42 -34.62
C LYS A 173 1.92 11.50 -34.52
N GLY A 174 3.16 11.09 -34.78
CA GLY A 174 4.11 11.84 -35.61
C GLY A 174 4.82 13.02 -34.95
N SER A 175 5.92 12.76 -34.25
CA SER A 175 7.04 13.70 -34.25
C SER A 175 8.35 12.93 -34.15
N ASP A 176 9.22 13.19 -35.11
CA ASP A 176 10.53 12.60 -35.32
C ASP A 176 11.49 13.04 -34.19
N ARG A 177 11.45 12.31 -33.07
CA ARG A 177 12.50 12.36 -32.05
C ARG A 177 13.04 10.95 -31.87
N MET A 178 14.20 10.72 -32.48
CA MET A 178 15.08 9.57 -32.26
C MET A 178 15.33 9.33 -30.77
N SER A 179 14.42 8.59 -30.15
CA SER A 179 14.64 7.93 -28.87
C SER A 179 15.37 6.64 -29.21
N LYS A 180 16.69 6.60 -28.94
CA LYS A 180 17.42 5.34 -28.96
C LYS A 180 16.67 4.37 -28.04
N PRO A 181 16.32 3.15 -28.50
CA PRO A 181 15.83 2.13 -27.59
C PRO A 181 16.93 1.89 -26.57
N LEU A 182 16.56 1.78 -25.29
CA LEU A 182 17.43 1.14 -24.30
C LEU A 182 17.55 -0.34 -24.69
N GLU A 183 18.40 -0.62 -25.67
CA GLU A 183 19.06 -1.92 -25.85
C GLU A 183 19.88 -2.17 -24.58
N GLY A 184 19.30 -2.93 -23.66
CA GLY A 184 19.96 -3.27 -22.40
C GLY A 184 19.02 -3.40 -21.21
N SER A 185 17.89 -4.07 -21.37
CA SER A 185 17.46 -5.12 -20.44
C SER A 185 16.08 -5.60 -20.88
N GLN A 186 16.04 -6.78 -21.50
CA GLN A 186 14.98 -7.71 -21.14
C GLN A 186 15.10 -7.89 -19.62
N VAL A 187 14.41 -7.06 -18.86
CA VAL A 187 14.24 -7.26 -17.43
C VAL A 187 13.26 -8.43 -17.32
N GLU A 188 13.78 -9.63 -17.49
CA GLU A 188 13.25 -10.83 -16.85
C GLU A 188 13.39 -10.61 -15.33
N ASN A 189 12.61 -9.69 -14.75
CA ASN A 189 12.41 -9.65 -13.31
C ASN A 189 11.39 -10.73 -13.01
N ASP A 190 11.85 -11.98 -12.99
CA ASP A 190 11.18 -13.12 -12.37
C ASP A 190 11.21 -13.00 -10.84
N ASN A 191 10.97 -11.80 -10.29
CA ASN A 191 10.68 -11.66 -8.87
C ASN A 191 9.20 -12.03 -8.69
N GLU A 192 8.90 -13.33 -8.59
CA GLU A 192 7.61 -13.87 -8.13
C GLU A 192 7.12 -13.22 -6.80
N ASN A 193 8.00 -12.53 -6.07
CA ASN A 193 7.76 -11.84 -4.80
C ASN A 193 7.15 -10.42 -4.91
N ASP A 194 6.84 -9.92 -6.11
CA ASP A 194 6.20 -8.61 -6.29
C ASP A 194 4.69 -8.67 -6.58
N ASP A 195 4.10 -9.86 -6.51
CA ASP A 195 2.66 -10.05 -6.56
C ASP A 195 2.02 -9.79 -5.18
N VAL A 196 1.27 -8.70 -5.06
CA VAL A 196 0.57 -8.35 -3.81
C VAL A 196 -0.94 -8.51 -3.92
N GLU A 197 -1.57 -8.84 -2.80
CA GLU A 197 -3.01 -9.09 -2.65
C GLU A 197 -3.81 -7.78 -2.82
N ARG A 198 -4.60 -7.68 -3.91
CA ARG A 198 -5.40 -6.48 -4.22
C ARG A 198 -6.66 -6.33 -3.38
N ARG A 199 -7.09 -7.38 -2.67
CA ARG A 199 -8.25 -7.34 -1.77
C ARG A 199 -7.92 -6.77 -0.38
N ASN A 200 -6.74 -6.20 -0.17
CA ASN A 200 -6.39 -5.52 1.08
C ASN A 200 -7.39 -4.36 1.35
N PRO A 201 -8.27 -4.45 2.37
CA PRO A 201 -9.31 -3.45 2.60
C PRO A 201 -8.78 -2.20 3.32
N LEU A 202 -7.54 -2.23 3.81
CA LEU A 202 -6.88 -1.09 4.46
C LEU A 202 -6.03 -0.27 3.47
N ALA A 203 -5.86 -0.73 2.22
CA ALA A 203 -5.05 -0.08 1.19
C ALA A 203 -5.78 1.08 0.49
N LEU A 204 -6.24 2.05 1.29
CA LEU A 204 -7.10 3.16 0.84
C LEU A 204 -6.67 4.53 1.36
N ALA A 205 -5.48 4.65 1.98
CA ALA A 205 -5.05 5.90 2.61
C ALA A 205 -5.02 7.12 1.67
N HIS A 206 -4.83 6.89 0.37
CA HIS A 206 -4.79 7.94 -0.65
C HIS A 206 -6.16 8.61 -0.90
N PHE A 207 -7.25 8.13 -0.29
CA PHE A 207 -8.56 8.78 -0.27
C PHE A 207 -8.78 9.66 0.98
N ALA A 208 -7.87 9.69 1.95
CA ALA A 208 -8.01 10.56 3.12
C ALA A 208 -7.76 12.01 2.71
N ASN A 209 -8.75 12.87 2.89
CA ASN A 209 -8.68 14.26 2.45
C ASN A 209 -8.01 15.18 3.47
N HIS A 210 -7.60 16.36 2.99
CA HIS A 210 -7.20 17.45 3.87
C HIS A 210 -8.40 18.03 4.62
N PRO A 211 -8.32 18.31 5.93
CA PRO A 211 -9.40 18.99 6.65
C PRO A 211 -9.72 20.36 6.03
N ALA A 212 -11.00 20.72 5.98
CA ALA A 212 -11.38 22.10 5.68
C ALA A 212 -11.06 23.04 6.84
N LYS A 213 -11.12 24.35 6.56
CA LYS A 213 -10.91 25.38 7.58
C LYS A 213 -11.79 25.14 8.82
N GLY A 214 -11.14 25.02 9.98
CA GLY A 214 -11.80 24.79 11.27
C GLY A 214 -12.05 23.31 11.60
N MET A 215 -11.72 22.37 10.72
CA MET A 215 -11.67 20.95 11.01
C MET A 215 -10.27 20.55 11.47
N LEU A 216 -10.17 19.51 12.31
CA LEU A 216 -8.89 18.97 12.75
C LEU A 216 -8.60 17.64 12.04
N PRO A 217 -7.34 17.36 11.66
CA PRO A 217 -6.96 16.04 11.21
C PRO A 217 -7.12 15.03 12.36
N ASN A 218 -7.55 13.83 12.02
CA ASN A 218 -7.78 12.74 12.97
C ASN A 218 -6.89 11.51 12.67
N VAL A 219 -6.11 11.58 11.60
CA VAL A 219 -5.05 10.62 11.26
C VAL A 219 -3.76 11.35 10.88
N MET A 220 -2.62 10.67 11.07
CA MET A 220 -1.30 11.18 10.69
C MET A 220 -0.51 10.16 9.90
N ILE A 221 0.40 10.65 9.06
CA ILE A 221 1.37 9.81 8.34
C ILE A 221 2.39 9.22 9.32
N CYS A 222 2.57 7.92 9.27
CA CYS A 222 3.66 7.21 9.92
C CYS A 222 4.48 6.48 8.85
N PRO A 223 5.68 6.99 8.52
CA PRO A 223 6.60 6.26 7.64
C PRO A 223 7.02 4.95 8.30
N TYR A 224 6.90 3.86 7.57
CA TYR A 224 7.21 2.53 8.04
C TYR A 224 8.15 1.83 7.06
N ASP A 225 9.18 1.18 7.58
CA ASP A 225 10.18 0.47 6.80
C ASP A 225 9.92 -1.02 6.97
N PHE A 226 9.20 -1.61 6.02
CA PHE A 226 8.80 -3.00 6.07
C PHE A 226 10.01 -3.90 5.78
N PRO A 227 10.44 -4.77 6.70
CA PRO A 227 11.58 -5.65 6.48
C PRO A 227 11.21 -6.75 5.46
N LEU A 228 11.91 -6.79 4.33
CA LEU A 228 11.68 -7.78 3.27
C LEU A 228 12.08 -9.20 3.67
N THR A 229 12.68 -9.39 4.84
CA THR A 229 12.89 -10.72 5.44
C THR A 229 11.59 -11.39 5.90
N GLU A 230 10.51 -10.63 6.09
CA GLU A 230 9.19 -11.13 6.54
C GLU A 230 8.31 -11.55 5.37
N ASN A 231 8.76 -12.56 4.64
CA ASN A 231 8.13 -13.02 3.39
C ASN A 231 6.65 -13.39 3.53
N ASN A 232 6.21 -13.86 4.70
CA ASN A 232 4.81 -14.20 4.95
C ASN A 232 3.88 -12.97 4.97
N MET A 233 4.39 -11.80 5.36
CA MET A 233 3.61 -10.57 5.41
C MET A 233 3.64 -9.82 4.06
N ARG A 234 4.69 -10.02 3.26
CA ARG A 234 4.97 -9.32 2.00
C ARG A 234 3.78 -9.26 1.04
N VAL A 235 3.00 -10.34 0.95
CA VAL A 235 1.83 -10.45 0.07
C VAL A 235 0.73 -9.44 0.41
N TYR A 236 0.64 -9.00 1.68
CA TYR A 236 -0.38 -8.05 2.14
C TYR A 236 0.12 -6.62 2.24
N ILE A 237 1.42 -6.39 2.08
CA ILE A 237 1.99 -5.04 2.03
C ILE A 237 1.72 -4.47 0.62
N PRO A 238 0.83 -3.47 0.48
CA PRO A 238 0.28 -3.09 -0.82
C PRO A 238 1.22 -2.16 -1.60
N ASN A 239 2.53 -2.39 -1.49
CA ASN A 239 3.57 -1.59 -2.11
C ASN A 239 4.46 -2.45 -3.00
N ILE A 240 4.89 -1.87 -4.12
CA ILE A 240 5.83 -2.48 -5.06
C ILE A 240 6.95 -1.48 -5.33
N LEU A 241 8.18 -1.94 -5.33
CA LEU A 241 9.33 -1.09 -5.62
C LEU A 241 9.50 -0.90 -7.13
N PHE A 242 9.71 0.34 -7.57
CA PHE A 242 10.06 0.65 -8.95
C PHE A 242 11.57 0.53 -9.17
N GLY A 243 11.96 -0.21 -10.21
CA GLY A 243 13.36 -0.42 -10.57
C GLY A 243 14.08 -1.41 -9.65
N ASN A 244 15.41 -1.41 -9.69
CA ASN A 244 16.22 -2.33 -8.89
C ASN A 244 16.45 -1.77 -7.49
N ALA A 245 16.39 -2.66 -6.49
CA ALA A 245 16.41 -2.35 -5.06
C ALA A 245 17.67 -1.63 -4.52
N GLU A 246 18.70 -1.41 -5.33
CA GLU A 246 20.01 -0.95 -4.87
C GLU A 246 20.52 0.28 -5.64
N VAL A 247 19.83 1.40 -5.51
CA VAL A 247 20.47 2.71 -5.75
C VAL A 247 20.35 3.54 -4.49
N ASN A 248 21.35 3.44 -3.62
CA ASN A 248 21.48 4.29 -2.45
C ASN A 248 21.95 5.67 -2.91
N ILE A 249 21.02 6.61 -3.04
CA ILE A 249 21.34 8.00 -3.39
C ILE A 249 21.51 8.78 -2.10
N LYS A 250 22.72 9.30 -1.89
CA LYS A 250 23.00 10.22 -0.79
C LYS A 250 22.73 11.65 -1.27
N ARG A 251 21.90 12.37 -0.52
CA ARG A 251 21.66 13.81 -0.71
C ARG A 251 22.80 14.58 -0.05
N LEU A 252 23.50 15.43 -0.81
CA LEU A 252 24.46 16.40 -0.27
C LEU A 252 24.07 17.79 -0.80
N GLY A 253 23.36 18.55 0.02
CA GLY A 253 22.72 19.82 -0.39
C GLY A 253 21.59 19.60 -1.41
N SER A 254 21.64 20.33 -2.53
CA SER A 254 20.70 20.24 -3.66
C SER A 254 21.07 19.16 -4.69
N PHE A 255 22.16 18.42 -4.48
CA PHE A 255 22.67 17.43 -5.43
C PHE A 255 22.45 15.98 -4.97
N TRP A 256 22.03 15.15 -5.91
CA TRP A 256 21.79 13.72 -5.73
C TRP A 256 22.97 12.93 -6.32
N PHE A 257 23.71 12.21 -5.48
CA PHE A 257 24.84 11.40 -5.92
C PHE A 257 24.49 9.92 -5.89
N LYS A 258 24.67 9.23 -7.02
CA LYS A 258 24.60 7.77 -7.10
C LYS A 258 25.82 7.18 -6.40
N SER A 259 25.64 6.64 -5.19
CA SER A 259 26.67 5.83 -4.55
C SER A 259 26.41 4.37 -4.91
N GLY A 260 27.27 3.77 -5.73
CA GLY A 260 27.33 2.31 -5.80
C GLY A 260 27.67 1.77 -4.42
N VAL A 261 26.83 0.90 -3.85
CA VAL A 261 27.15 0.26 -2.57
C VAL A 261 28.25 -0.77 -2.85
N SER A 262 29.46 -0.48 -2.37
CA SER A 262 30.42 -1.53 -2.06
C SER A 262 29.85 -2.33 -0.89
N ARG A 263 29.65 -3.64 -1.07
CA ARG A 263 29.19 -4.61 -0.05
C ARG A 263 30.22 -4.76 1.07
N ASN A 264 30.40 -3.73 1.90
CA ASN A 264 31.19 -3.84 3.13
C ASN A 264 30.62 -2.91 4.21
N SER A 265 29.72 -3.46 5.02
CA SER A 265 29.67 -3.37 6.49
C SER A 265 28.22 -3.52 7.00
N GLN A 266 28.01 -4.54 7.82
CA GLN A 266 26.93 -4.67 8.80
C GLN A 266 25.47 -4.79 8.26
N SER A 267 25.04 -6.02 8.00
CA SER A 267 23.65 -6.52 8.17
C SER A 267 22.47 -5.56 7.87
N ASP A 268 22.51 -4.76 6.81
CA ASP A 268 21.35 -3.94 6.43
C ASP A 268 20.26 -4.87 5.87
N VAL A 269 19.25 -5.15 6.70
CA VAL A 269 18.03 -5.85 6.28
C VAL A 269 17.38 -4.99 5.20
N LEU A 270 17.16 -5.56 4.01
CA LEU A 270 16.46 -4.86 2.94
C LEU A 270 15.06 -4.47 3.41
N THR A 271 14.73 -3.18 3.33
CA THR A 271 13.40 -2.67 3.72
C THR A 271 12.67 -2.07 2.54
N LEU A 272 11.37 -2.34 2.45
CA LEU A 272 10.46 -1.61 1.57
C LEU A 272 9.95 -0.36 2.30
N LYS A 273 10.14 0.80 1.67
CA LYS A 273 9.74 2.10 2.22
C LYS A 273 8.25 2.32 2.02
N THR A 274 7.44 2.20 3.07
CA THR A 274 5.97 2.36 3.04
C THR A 274 5.49 3.51 3.90
N VAL A 275 4.20 3.81 3.83
CA VAL A 275 3.49 4.76 4.68
C VAL A 275 2.19 4.12 5.18
N VAL A 276 1.91 4.30 6.47
CA VAL A 276 0.60 3.99 7.05
C VAL A 276 -0.01 5.23 7.69
N LEU A 277 -1.33 5.27 7.79
CA LEU A 277 -2.05 6.26 8.58
C LEU A 277 -2.31 5.73 9.97
N VAL A 278 -2.03 6.55 10.97
CA VAL A 278 -2.24 6.22 12.39
C VAL A 278 -3.25 7.20 12.99
N ALA A 279 -4.19 6.69 13.78
CA ALA A 279 -5.18 7.51 14.48
C ALA A 279 -4.52 8.42 15.51
N THR A 280 -4.84 9.72 15.50
CA THR A 280 -4.30 10.70 16.46
C THR A 280 -5.15 10.84 17.72
N ARG A 281 -6.38 10.32 17.68
CA ARG A 281 -7.33 10.20 18.79
C ARG A 281 -8.21 8.98 18.57
N SER A 282 -9.07 8.64 19.52
CA SER A 282 -10.13 7.65 19.27
C SER A 282 -11.05 8.12 18.13
N LEU A 283 -11.36 7.20 17.23
CA LEU A 283 -12.17 7.40 16.04
C LEU A 283 -13.47 6.59 16.13
N GLN A 284 -14.57 7.15 15.64
CA GLN A 284 -15.87 6.47 15.58
C GLN A 284 -16.68 6.96 14.37
N ASP A 285 -17.00 6.06 13.44
CA ASP A 285 -17.95 6.30 12.34
C ASP A 285 -17.82 7.67 11.64
N GLU A 286 -16.61 8.04 11.24
CA GLU A 286 -16.28 9.39 10.76
C GLU A 286 -15.36 9.39 9.52
N GLU A 287 -15.32 10.54 8.83
CA GLU A 287 -14.36 10.78 7.74
C GLU A 287 -12.94 10.94 8.30
N LEU A 288 -11.98 10.31 7.64
CA LEU A 288 -10.56 10.38 7.98
C LEU A 288 -9.93 11.56 7.26
N LEU A 289 -9.36 12.46 8.05
CA LEU A 289 -8.78 13.72 7.62
C LEU A 289 -7.29 13.72 7.92
N LEU A 290 -6.50 13.89 6.86
CA LEU A 290 -5.05 13.89 6.89
C LEU A 290 -4.52 15.30 6.62
N ASN A 291 -3.66 15.81 7.51
CA ASN A 291 -2.93 17.04 7.17
C ASN A 291 -1.94 16.75 6.03
N TYR A 292 -2.14 17.40 4.87
CA TYR A 292 -1.31 17.22 3.68
C TYR A 292 0.03 17.94 3.80
N ARG A 293 0.11 18.98 4.64
CA ARG A 293 1.30 19.82 4.79
C ARG A 293 1.86 20.25 3.43
N LEU A 294 1.01 20.89 2.62
CA LEU A 294 1.41 21.33 1.28
C LEU A 294 2.57 22.33 1.38
N SER A 295 3.76 21.88 0.98
CA SER A 295 4.98 22.67 1.01
C SER A 295 4.85 23.91 0.12
N ASN A 296 4.99 25.07 0.76
CA ASN A 296 5.14 26.43 0.25
C ASN A 296 5.02 26.64 -1.28
N SER A 297 3.84 26.41 -1.83
CA SER A 297 3.52 26.96 -3.14
C SER A 297 3.42 28.48 -2.97
N LYS A 298 3.93 29.26 -3.95
CA LYS A 298 3.85 30.73 -3.94
C LYS A 298 2.40 31.25 -3.76
N LYS A 299 1.41 30.37 -3.96
CA LYS A 299 0.00 30.55 -3.65
C LYS A 299 -0.61 29.19 -3.33
N TRP A 300 -1.12 29.01 -2.11
CA TRP A 300 -1.88 27.80 -1.76
C TRP A 300 -3.20 27.73 -2.56
N PRO A 301 -3.66 26.53 -2.90
CA PRO A 301 -4.99 26.34 -3.49
C PRO A 301 -6.10 26.86 -2.56
N GLU A 302 -7.23 27.28 -3.12
CA GLU A 302 -8.37 27.84 -2.36
C GLU A 302 -8.94 26.86 -1.32
N TRP A 303 -8.78 25.56 -1.55
CA TRP A 303 -9.25 24.51 -0.64
C TRP A 303 -8.31 24.21 0.52
N TYR A 304 -7.05 24.63 0.43
CA TYR A 304 -6.06 24.33 1.47
C TYR A 304 -6.19 25.33 2.62
N ALA A 305 -6.31 24.82 3.83
CA ALA A 305 -6.30 25.61 5.04
C ALA A 305 -5.22 25.04 5.98
N PRO A 306 -4.13 25.77 6.24
CA PRO A 306 -3.07 25.27 7.12
C PRO A 306 -3.68 24.88 8.47
N VAL A 307 -3.32 23.70 8.96
CA VAL A 307 -3.77 23.21 10.28
C VAL A 307 -2.98 23.89 11.39
N ASP A 308 -1.69 24.09 11.13
CA ASP A 308 -0.77 24.86 11.98
C ASP A 308 0.08 25.77 11.07
N GLU A 309 -0.22 27.06 11.10
CA GLU A 309 0.45 28.05 10.25
C GLU A 309 1.96 28.12 10.52
N GLU A 310 2.40 27.94 11.76
CA GLU A 310 3.82 28.06 12.11
C GLU A 310 4.61 26.84 11.61
N GLU A 311 4.11 25.62 11.82
CA GLU A 311 4.72 24.39 11.31
C GLU A 311 4.75 24.35 9.77
N ASP A 312 3.64 24.73 9.13
CA ASP A 312 3.51 24.71 7.67
C ASP A 312 4.39 25.78 6.99
N ILE A 313 4.66 26.92 7.65
CA ILE A 313 5.58 27.96 7.14
C ILE A 313 7.05 27.58 7.38
N MET A 314 7.39 26.92 8.50
CA MET A 314 8.79 26.54 8.79
C MET A 314 9.32 25.49 7.81
N THR A 315 8.51 24.51 7.42
CA THR A 315 8.91 23.49 6.42
C THR A 315 9.26 24.09 5.05
N GLY A 316 8.72 25.27 4.72
CA GLY A 316 9.01 25.98 3.47
C GLY A 316 10.28 26.85 3.47
N LYS A 317 10.86 27.17 4.64
CA LYS A 317 12.07 28.01 4.74
C LYS A 317 13.36 27.22 4.55
N ASP A 318 13.35 25.93 4.88
CA ASP A 318 14.51 25.06 4.69
C ASP A 318 14.76 24.66 3.22
N GLU A 319 13.74 24.76 2.35
CA GLU A 319 13.89 24.52 0.91
C GLU A 319 14.15 25.79 0.08
N SER A 320 13.87 26.97 0.62
CA SER A 320 14.11 28.27 -0.06
C SER A 320 15.40 28.97 0.40
N SER A 321 16.10 28.39 1.37
CA SER A 321 17.39 28.86 1.88
C SER A 321 18.48 27.84 1.61
N GLN A 322 18.63 27.39 0.35
CA GLN A 322 19.82 26.68 -0.13
C GLN A 322 19.91 26.65 -1.65
#